data_AF-A0A9W7DH05-F1
#
_entry.id   AF-A0A9W7DH05-F1
#
_cell.length_a   1.000
_cell.length_b   1.000
_cell.length_c   1.000
_cell.angle_alpha   90.00
_cell.angle_beta   90.00
_cell.angle_gamma   90.00
#
_symmetry.space_group_name_H-M   'P 1'
#
loop_
_entity.id
_entity.type
_entity.pdbx_description
1 polymer ?
#
loop_
_entity_poly.entity_id
_entity_poly.type
_entity_poly.pdbx_seq_one_letter_code
_entity_poly.pdbx_strand_id
1 'polypeptide(L)'
;MSASSSQFQQLEKLGEGTYATVYKGRNRALGTLVALKEINLDSEEGTPSTAIREISLMKELKHENIVTLYDVIHTENKLTLVFEYMDKDLKRYMDTNGYNSTGALESHIIKSFMFQLLRGIMFCHDNRVLHRDLKPQNLLINSKGELKIGDFGLARAFGIPVNTFSNEVVTLWYRAPDVLLGSRNYSTSIDMWSAGYFQNYGYTK
;
A
#
# COMPACT_ATOMS: atom_id res chain seq x y z
N MET A 1 -24.18 -10.37 0.26
CA MET A 1 -24.85 -9.06 0.28
C MET A 1 -23.79 -8.05 -0.13
N SER A 2 -23.96 -7.39 -1.28
CA SER A 2 -23.05 -6.31 -1.70
C SER A 2 -23.21 -5.15 -0.71
N ALA A 3 -22.10 -4.68 -0.14
CA ALA A 3 -22.12 -3.51 0.71
C ALA A 3 -22.61 -2.30 -0.11
N SER A 4 -23.65 -1.64 0.40
CA SER A 4 -24.18 -0.40 -0.16
C SER A 4 -23.24 0.76 0.20
N SER A 5 -23.10 1.73 -0.71
CA SER A 5 -22.41 3.01 -0.48
C SER A 5 -22.84 3.70 0.83
N SER A 6 -24.06 3.42 1.33
CA SER A 6 -24.57 3.96 2.59
C SER A 6 -23.86 3.47 3.87
N GLN A 7 -23.08 2.38 3.80
CA GLN A 7 -22.45 1.77 4.99
C GLN A 7 -21.28 2.59 5.55
N PHE A 8 -20.58 3.34 4.70
CA PHE A 8 -19.42 4.14 5.10
C PHE A 8 -19.70 5.62 4.90
N GLN A 9 -19.32 6.43 5.89
CA GLN A 9 -19.30 7.88 5.77
C GLN A 9 -17.90 8.31 5.33
N GLN A 10 -17.80 8.94 4.15
CA GLN A 10 -16.57 9.59 3.71
C GLN A 10 -16.32 10.86 4.53
N LEU A 11 -15.06 11.08 4.92
CA LEU A 11 -14.58 12.21 5.71
C LEU A 11 -13.49 12.97 4.92
N GLU A 12 -12.40 13.38 5.58
CA GLU A 12 -11.32 14.14 4.95
C GLU A 12 -10.53 13.32 3.90
N LYS A 13 -10.01 14.01 2.89
CA LYS A 13 -9.09 13.43 1.91
C LYS A 13 -7.71 13.21 2.56
N LEU A 14 -7.16 12.01 2.39
CA LEU A 14 -5.85 11.62 2.91
C LEU A 14 -4.74 11.76 1.85
N GLY A 15 -5.07 11.51 0.59
CA GLY A 15 -4.12 11.60 -0.52
C GLY A 15 -4.76 11.41 -1.88
N GLU A 16 -4.03 11.78 -2.92
CA GLU A 16 -4.40 11.59 -4.32
C GLU A 16 -3.20 11.07 -5.09
N GLY A 17 -3.42 9.99 -5.83
CA GLY A 17 -2.48 9.48 -6.82
C GLY A 17 -3.09 9.58 -8.22
N THR A 18 -2.32 9.15 -9.21
CA THR A 18 -2.71 9.21 -10.63
C THR A 18 -4.03 8.50 -10.94
N TYR A 19 -4.34 7.41 -10.24
CA TYR A 19 -5.46 6.53 -10.55
C TYR A 19 -6.45 6.36 -9.40
N ALA A 20 -6.15 6.92 -8.23
CA ALA A 20 -6.97 6.71 -7.04
C ALA A 20 -6.89 7.90 -6.09
N THR A 21 -8.01 8.21 -5.44
CA THR A 21 -8.05 9.14 -4.32
C THR A 21 -8.36 8.38 -3.05
N VAL A 22 -7.62 8.67 -1.98
CA VAL A 22 -7.80 8.03 -0.67
C VAL A 22 -8.46 9.02 0.26
N TYR A 23 -9.58 8.62 0.86
CA TYR A 23 -10.29 9.35 1.89
C TYR A 23 -10.23 8.60 3.21
N LYS A 24 -10.27 9.33 4.31
CA LYS A 24 -10.67 8.75 5.58
C LYS A 24 -12.17 8.50 5.54
N GLY A 25 -12.60 7.40 6.12
CA GLY A 25 -14.00 7.09 6.28
C GLY A 25 -14.31 6.64 7.69
N ARG A 26 -15.60 6.51 7.98
CA ARG A 26 -16.13 5.90 9.20
C ARG A 26 -17.17 4.86 8.83
N ASN A 27 -17.00 3.64 9.33
CA ASN A 27 -18.05 2.63 9.27
C ASN A 27 -19.21 3.10 10.16
N ARG A 28 -20.41 3.27 9.59
CA ARG A 28 -21.56 3.81 10.33
C ARG A 28 -22.09 2.87 11.42
N ALA A 29 -21.95 1.56 11.22
CA ALA A 29 -22.44 0.55 12.17
C ALA A 29 -21.50 0.41 13.37
N LEU A 30 -20.18 0.43 13.13
CA LEU A 30 -19.17 0.19 14.17
C LEU A 30 -18.55 1.47 14.75
N GLY A 31 -18.71 2.61 14.08
CA GLY A 31 -18.04 3.87 14.42
C GLY A 31 -16.52 3.86 14.14
N THR A 32 -15.97 2.75 13.66
CA THR A 32 -14.53 2.58 13.40
C THR A 32 -14.08 3.36 12.18
N LEU A 33 -12.85 3.87 12.24
CA LEU A 33 -12.22 4.55 11.11
C LEU A 33 -11.73 3.56 10.07
N VAL A 34 -11.84 3.94 8.81
CA VAL A 34 -11.39 3.17 7.63
C VAL A 34 -10.67 4.08 6.65
N ALA A 35 -9.91 3.52 5.73
CA ALA A 35 -9.39 4.22 4.56
C ALA A 35 -10.18 3.77 3.32
N LEU A 36 -10.75 4.74 2.60
CA LEU A 36 -11.54 4.53 1.38
C LEU A 36 -10.68 4.91 0.18
N LYS A 37 -10.12 3.92 -0.52
CA LYS A 37 -9.36 4.12 -1.76
C LYS A 37 -10.33 4.03 -2.94
N GLU A 38 -10.69 5.18 -3.48
CA GLU A 38 -11.62 5.32 -4.59
C GLU A 38 -10.87 5.36 -5.93
N ILE A 39 -11.27 4.49 -6.85
CA ILE A 39 -10.74 4.36 -8.19
C ILE A 39 -11.89 4.68 -9.15
N ASN A 40 -11.72 5.72 -9.97
CA ASN A 40 -12.67 6.03 -11.03
C ASN A 40 -12.50 5.03 -12.16
N LEU A 41 -13.62 4.50 -12.63
CA LEU A 41 -13.67 3.54 -13.72
C LEU A 41 -14.10 4.29 -14.98
N ASP A 42 -13.43 3.98 -16.09
CA ASP A 42 -13.86 4.51 -17.38
C ASP A 42 -15.15 3.81 -17.80
N SER A 43 -16.16 4.59 -18.19
CA SER A 43 -17.52 4.08 -18.43
C SER A 43 -17.60 3.19 -19.67
N GLU A 44 -16.63 3.27 -20.58
CA GLU A 44 -16.61 2.45 -21.80
C GLU A 44 -15.93 1.09 -21.60
N GLU A 45 -14.93 1.00 -20.72
CA GLU A 45 -14.18 -0.25 -20.47
C GLU A 45 -14.71 -1.02 -19.24
N GLY A 46 -15.31 -0.32 -18.27
CA GLY A 46 -15.70 -0.92 -16.98
C GLY A 46 -14.52 -1.52 -16.21
N THR A 47 -14.78 -2.17 -15.07
CA THR A 47 -13.75 -3.03 -14.44
C THR A 47 -13.93 -4.46 -14.92
N PRO A 48 -12.90 -5.13 -15.45
CA PRO A 48 -12.96 -6.56 -15.73
C PRO A 48 -13.36 -7.34 -14.46
N SER A 49 -14.37 -8.20 -14.56
CA SER A 49 -14.83 -9.03 -13.43
C SER A 49 -13.72 -9.91 -12.84
N THR A 50 -12.70 -10.22 -13.64
CA THR A 50 -11.45 -10.88 -13.22
C THR A 50 -10.65 -10.05 -12.22
N ALA A 51 -10.52 -8.74 -12.43
CA ALA A 51 -9.80 -7.85 -11.51
C ALA A 51 -10.51 -7.75 -10.15
N ILE A 52 -11.84 -7.63 -10.14
CA ILE A 52 -12.63 -7.65 -8.89
C ILE A 52 -12.43 -8.96 -8.14
N ARG A 53 -12.36 -10.09 -8.87
CA ARG A 53 -12.10 -11.41 -8.28
C ARG A 53 -10.71 -11.51 -7.68
N GLU A 54 -9.67 -11.06 -8.38
CA GLU A 54 -8.29 -11.05 -7.87
C GLU A 54 -8.15 -10.21 -6.59
N ILE A 55 -8.86 -9.10 -6.50
CA ILE A 55 -8.85 -8.23 -5.32
C ILE A 55 -9.63 -8.84 -4.17
N SER A 56 -10.71 -9.54 -4.49
CA SER A 56 -11.45 -10.30 -3.50
C SER A 56 -10.56 -11.40 -2.90
N LEU A 57 -9.63 -11.97 -3.67
CA LEU A 57 -8.62 -12.91 -3.14
C LEU A 57 -7.63 -12.21 -2.20
N MET A 58 -7.35 -10.91 -2.38
CA MET A 58 -6.54 -10.16 -1.41
C MET A 58 -7.24 -9.97 -0.05
N LYS A 59 -8.56 -10.13 0.04
CA LYS A 59 -9.25 -10.16 1.36
C LYS A 59 -8.77 -11.32 2.23
N GLU A 60 -8.18 -12.37 1.63
CA GLU A 60 -7.63 -13.51 2.35
C GLU A 60 -6.19 -13.28 2.87
N LEU A 61 -5.49 -12.24 2.38
CA LEU A 61 -4.18 -11.86 2.90
C LEU A 61 -4.32 -11.15 4.25
N LYS A 62 -4.41 -11.93 5.32
CA LYS A 62 -4.55 -11.46 6.70
C LYS A 62 -3.29 -11.71 7.48
N HIS A 63 -2.58 -10.64 7.81
CA HIS A 63 -1.37 -10.69 8.63
C HIS A 63 -1.18 -9.37 9.38
N GLU A 64 -0.61 -9.41 10.58
CA GLU A 64 -0.46 -8.24 11.45
C GLU A 64 0.30 -7.08 10.81
N ASN A 65 1.23 -7.39 9.90
CA ASN A 65 2.05 -6.41 9.19
C ASN A 65 1.62 -6.16 7.74
N ILE A 66 0.39 -6.54 7.39
CA ILE A 66 -0.23 -6.30 6.07
C ILE A 66 -1.52 -5.50 6.26
N VAL A 67 -1.71 -4.45 5.48
CA VAL A 67 -2.91 -3.62 5.55
C VAL A 67 -4.13 -4.46 5.12
N THR A 68 -5.10 -4.55 6.01
CA THR A 68 -6.29 -5.38 5.82
C THR A 68 -7.29 -4.70 4.89
N LEU A 69 -7.68 -5.40 3.83
CA LEU A 69 -8.82 -5.03 2.98
C LEU A 69 -10.11 -5.58 3.60
N TYR A 70 -10.92 -4.71 4.18
CA TYR A 70 -12.21 -5.09 4.76
C TYR A 70 -13.27 -5.35 3.70
N ASP A 71 -13.35 -4.47 2.69
CA ASP A 71 -14.39 -4.61 1.69
C ASP A 71 -14.09 -3.99 0.33
N VAL A 72 -14.87 -4.39 -0.66
CA VAL A 72 -14.83 -3.88 -2.04
C VAL A 72 -16.23 -3.46 -2.43
N ILE A 73 -16.43 -2.17 -2.66
CA ILE A 73 -17.71 -1.59 -3.07
C ILE A 73 -17.61 -1.20 -4.54
N HIS A 74 -18.44 -1.79 -5.38
CA HIS A 74 -18.47 -1.50 -6.80
C HIS A 74 -19.77 -0.78 -7.17
N THR A 75 -19.62 0.29 -7.93
CA THR A 75 -20.68 1.07 -8.58
C THR A 75 -20.33 1.21 -10.05
N GLU A 76 -21.27 1.66 -10.89
CA GLU A 76 -21.09 1.72 -12.36
C GLU A 76 -19.77 2.37 -12.77
N ASN A 77 -19.42 3.51 -12.18
CA ASN A 77 -18.27 4.32 -12.59
C ASN A 77 -17.16 4.41 -11.52
N LYS A 78 -17.30 3.68 -10.41
CA LYS A 78 -16.36 3.79 -9.29
C LYS A 78 -16.22 2.49 -8.52
N LEU A 79 -14.98 2.17 -8.18
CA LEU A 79 -14.62 1.10 -7.28
C LEU A 79 -14.00 1.69 -6.01
N THR A 80 -14.56 1.37 -4.86
CA THR A 80 -14.06 1.80 -3.56
C THR A 80 -13.54 0.60 -2.78
N LEU A 81 -12.25 0.61 -2.48
CA LEU A 81 -11.60 -0.37 -1.63
C LEU A 81 -11.57 0.15 -0.20
N VAL A 82 -12.11 -0.62 0.73
CA VAL A 82 -12.24 -0.25 2.14
C VAL A 82 -11.14 -0.96 2.93
N PHE A 83 -10.11 -0.21 3.32
CA PHE A 83 -8.99 -0.70 4.10
C PHE A 83 -9.10 -0.31 5.57
N GLU A 84 -8.31 -0.99 6.40
CA GLU A 84 -8.01 -0.48 7.74
C GLU A 84 -7.37 0.91 7.68
N TYR A 85 -7.75 1.77 8.63
CA TYR A 85 -7.18 3.10 8.73
C TYR A 85 -5.84 3.05 9.47
N MET A 86 -4.84 3.71 8.89
CA MET A 86 -3.52 3.92 9.49
C MET A 86 -3.26 5.42 9.61
N ASP A 87 -2.61 5.84 10.69
CA ASP A 87 -2.50 7.26 11.06
C ASP A 87 -1.53 8.03 10.14
N LYS A 88 -0.41 7.41 9.77
CA LYS A 88 0.66 8.02 8.96
C LYS A 88 1.29 6.98 8.04
N ASP A 89 1.81 7.41 6.91
CA ASP A 89 2.87 6.65 6.24
C ASP A 89 4.23 6.90 6.92
N LEU A 90 5.21 6.04 6.63
CA LEU A 90 6.54 6.11 7.23
C LEU A 90 7.24 7.43 6.88
N LYS A 91 7.03 7.98 5.68
CA LYS A 91 7.64 9.25 5.28
C LYS A 91 7.17 10.37 6.23
N ARG A 92 5.86 10.50 6.41
CA ARG A 92 5.25 11.46 7.33
C ARG A 92 5.60 11.17 8.79
N TYR A 93 5.74 9.90 9.18
CA TYR A 93 6.21 9.53 10.51
C TYR A 93 7.64 10.04 10.76
N MET A 94 8.57 9.80 9.84
CA MET A 94 9.95 10.28 9.93
C MET A 94 10.02 11.81 9.95
N ASP A 95 9.24 12.48 9.11
CA ASP A 95 9.22 13.95 9.05
C ASP A 95 8.65 14.58 10.34
N THR A 96 7.85 13.83 11.13
CA THR A 96 7.25 14.34 12.39
C THR A 96 7.95 13.88 13.66
N ASN A 97 8.58 12.70 13.66
CA ASN A 97 9.16 12.09 14.85
C ASN A 97 10.68 11.94 14.79
N GLY A 98 11.32 12.28 13.67
CA GLY A 98 12.76 12.19 13.56
C GLY A 98 13.47 13.25 14.40
N TYR A 99 14.65 12.90 14.92
CA TYR A 99 15.41 13.77 15.82
C TYR A 99 16.05 14.96 15.08
N ASN A 100 16.31 16.06 15.79
CA ASN A 100 17.08 17.22 15.32
C ASN A 100 16.68 17.82 13.97
N SER A 101 15.42 17.67 13.57
CA SER A 101 14.95 18.07 12.23
C SER A 101 15.65 17.35 11.07
N THR A 102 16.50 16.35 11.35
CA THR A 102 17.17 15.53 10.32
C THR A 102 16.22 14.48 9.77
N GLY A 103 15.19 14.09 10.53
CA GLY A 103 14.24 13.05 10.16
C GLY A 103 14.78 11.61 10.32
N ALA A 104 15.97 11.46 10.90
CA ALA A 104 16.50 10.17 11.31
C ALA A 104 15.74 9.61 12.52
N LEU A 105 15.52 8.30 12.54
CA LEU A 105 14.78 7.63 13.61
C LEU A 105 15.73 7.05 14.66
N GLU A 106 15.24 6.86 15.88
CA GLU A 106 15.99 6.14 16.89
C GLU A 106 16.21 4.68 16.50
N SER A 107 17.39 4.14 16.85
CA SER A 107 17.79 2.77 16.51
C SER A 107 16.78 1.70 16.93
N HIS A 108 16.13 1.89 18.09
CA HIS A 108 15.12 0.96 18.58
C HIS A 108 13.84 0.96 17.71
N ILE A 109 13.43 2.13 17.20
CA ILE A 109 12.29 2.28 16.28
C ILE A 109 12.62 1.61 14.95
N ILE A 110 13.80 1.87 14.40
CA ILE A 110 14.25 1.26 13.13
C ILE A 110 14.24 -0.26 13.24
N LYS A 111 14.78 -0.82 14.33
CA LYS A 111 14.77 -2.29 14.56
C LYS A 111 13.35 -2.85 14.64
N SER A 112 12.45 -2.18 15.35
CA SER A 112 11.04 -2.58 15.45
C SER A 112 10.35 -2.57 14.08
N PHE A 113 10.48 -1.48 13.33
CA PHE A 113 9.88 -1.35 11.99
C PHE A 113 10.49 -2.32 10.98
N MET A 114 11.80 -2.57 11.04
CA MET A 114 12.46 -3.58 10.20
C MET A 114 11.92 -4.98 10.49
N PHE A 115 11.77 -5.34 11.77
CA PHE A 115 11.22 -6.63 12.15
C PHE A 115 9.80 -6.83 11.62
N GLN A 116 8.96 -5.81 11.79
CA GLN A 116 7.57 -5.81 11.31
C GLN A 116 7.49 -5.87 9.78
N LEU A 117 8.31 -5.09 9.07
CA LEU A 117 8.41 -5.10 7.62
C LEU A 117 8.80 -6.49 7.10
N LEU A 118 9.86 -7.09 7.66
CA LEU A 118 10.34 -8.40 7.24
C LEU A 118 9.31 -9.51 7.49
N ARG A 119 8.56 -9.46 8.60
CA ARG A 119 7.44 -10.38 8.83
C ARG A 119 6.36 -10.25 7.75
N GLY A 120 6.00 -9.02 7.38
CA GLY A 120 5.03 -8.76 6.32
C GLY A 120 5.52 -9.28 4.95
N ILE A 121 6.78 -9.01 4.60
CA ILE A 121 7.39 -9.49 3.34
C ILE A 121 7.42 -11.01 3.29
N MET A 122 7.87 -11.68 4.36
CA MET A 122 7.90 -13.13 4.46
C MET A 122 6.52 -13.73 4.22
N PHE A 123 5.49 -13.20 4.88
CA PHE A 123 4.11 -13.65 4.68
C PHE A 123 3.66 -13.51 3.21
N CYS A 124 3.97 -12.39 2.55
CA CYS A 124 3.67 -12.23 1.13
C CYS A 124 4.38 -13.28 0.27
N HIS A 125 5.67 -13.49 0.51
CA HIS A 125 6.49 -14.42 -0.26
C HIS A 125 6.04 -15.87 -0.08
N ASP A 126 5.67 -16.29 1.13
CA ASP A 126 5.10 -17.61 1.41
C ASP A 126 3.77 -17.83 0.66
N ASN A 127 3.01 -16.75 0.45
CA ASN A 127 1.78 -16.75 -0.34
C ASN A 127 2.00 -16.46 -1.83
N ARG A 128 3.26 -16.48 -2.31
CA ARG A 128 3.66 -16.21 -3.71
C ARG A 128 3.26 -14.83 -4.22
N VAL A 129 3.14 -13.86 -3.31
CA VAL A 129 2.85 -12.45 -3.60
C VAL A 129 4.16 -11.66 -3.53
N LEU A 130 4.44 -10.87 -4.56
CA LEU A 130 5.54 -9.90 -4.57
C LEU A 130 4.97 -8.49 -4.49
N HIS A 131 5.52 -7.64 -3.62
CA HIS A 131 5.00 -6.29 -3.45
C HIS A 131 5.45 -5.35 -4.59
N ARG A 132 6.75 -5.38 -4.93
CA ARG A 132 7.38 -4.67 -6.07
C ARG A 132 7.42 -3.13 -6.01
N ASP A 133 6.70 -2.50 -5.10
CA ASP A 133 6.72 -1.04 -4.87
C ASP A 133 6.88 -0.70 -3.38
N LEU A 134 7.77 -1.40 -2.66
CA LEU A 134 8.04 -1.06 -1.27
C LEU A 134 8.80 0.26 -1.19
N LYS A 135 8.16 1.26 -0.58
CA LYS A 135 8.69 2.60 -0.34
C LYS A 135 8.06 3.21 0.91
N PRO A 136 8.65 4.24 1.53
CA PRO A 136 8.12 4.82 2.77
C PRO A 136 6.65 5.24 2.72
N GLN A 137 6.15 5.68 1.57
CA GLN A 137 4.74 6.05 1.39
C GLN A 137 3.77 4.84 1.45
N ASN A 138 4.28 3.63 1.21
CA ASN A 138 3.51 2.39 1.23
C ASN A 138 3.68 1.62 2.54
N LEU A 139 4.50 2.12 3.47
CA LEU A 139 4.65 1.56 4.81
C LEU A 139 3.83 2.41 5.77
N LEU A 140 2.70 1.87 6.22
CA LEU A 140 1.73 2.59 7.04
C LEU A 140 1.96 2.29 8.52
N ILE A 141 1.80 3.30 9.36
CA ILE A 141 2.08 3.26 10.79
C ILE A 141 0.89 3.84 11.54
N ASN A 142 0.47 3.15 12.60
CA ASN A 142 -0.55 3.65 13.50
C ASN A 142 0.04 4.19 14.82
N SER A 143 -0.81 4.82 15.61
CA SER A 143 -0.49 5.41 16.91
C SER A 143 0.04 4.42 17.95
N LYS A 144 -0.12 3.11 17.74
CA LYS A 144 0.44 2.05 18.59
C LYS A 144 1.87 1.64 18.19
N GLY A 145 2.42 2.21 17.11
CA GLY A 145 3.73 1.84 16.59
C GLY A 145 3.72 0.55 15.75
N GLU A 146 2.56 0.13 15.26
CA GLU A 146 2.44 -1.01 14.36
C GLU A 146 2.70 -0.55 12.92
N LEU A 147 3.61 -1.24 12.23
CA LEU A 147 3.91 -1.03 10.81
C LEU A 147 3.21 -2.09 9.97
N LYS A 148 2.50 -1.63 8.94
CA LYS A 148 1.82 -2.48 7.97
C LYS A 148 2.17 -2.08 6.54
N ILE A 149 2.42 -3.09 5.71
CA ILE A 149 2.65 -2.92 4.27
C ILE A 149 1.31 -2.66 3.60
N GLY A 150 1.18 -1.54 2.90
CA GLY A 150 0.00 -1.14 2.14
C GLY A 150 0.30 -0.98 0.66
N ASP A 151 -0.76 -0.77 -0.12
CA ASP A 151 -0.73 -0.52 -1.57
C ASP A 151 0.00 -1.60 -2.41
N PHE A 152 -0.53 -2.82 -2.34
CA PHE A 152 -0.11 -3.97 -3.16
C PHE A 152 -0.43 -3.77 -4.64
N GLY A 153 0.24 -2.84 -5.32
CA GLY A 153 0.30 -2.75 -6.78
C GLY A 153 -1.03 -2.95 -7.53
N LEU A 154 -2.16 -2.62 -6.90
CA LEU A 154 -3.49 -3.07 -7.30
C LEU A 154 -3.84 -2.60 -8.71
N ALA A 155 -3.30 -1.45 -9.12
CA ALA A 155 -3.40 -0.91 -10.47
C ALA A 155 -2.94 -1.89 -11.57
N ARG A 156 -1.96 -2.76 -11.29
CA ARG A 156 -1.53 -3.81 -12.25
C ARG A 156 -2.54 -4.95 -12.38
N ALA A 157 -3.23 -5.31 -11.28
CA ALA A 157 -4.27 -6.35 -11.30
C ALA A 157 -5.54 -5.87 -12.03
N PHE A 158 -5.79 -4.55 -12.06
CA PHE A 158 -6.94 -3.97 -12.76
C PHE A 158 -6.81 -3.88 -14.28
N GLY A 159 -5.64 -4.19 -14.87
CA GLY A 159 -5.42 -3.94 -16.30
C GLY A 159 -5.55 -2.46 -16.69
N ILE A 160 -5.62 -1.55 -15.71
CA ILE A 160 -5.51 -0.10 -15.93
C ILE A 160 -4.21 0.10 -16.70
N PRO A 161 -4.20 0.89 -17.79
CA PRO A 161 -2.99 1.21 -18.52
C PRO A 161 -1.99 1.93 -17.61
N VAL A 162 -1.23 1.16 -16.83
CA VAL A 162 0.09 1.55 -16.35
C VAL A 162 0.90 1.56 -17.63
N ASN A 163 1.07 2.76 -18.20
CA ASN A 163 1.81 2.97 -19.44
C ASN A 163 2.93 1.94 -19.53
N THR A 164 2.72 1.05 -20.50
CA THR A 164 3.54 -0.10 -20.83
C THR A 164 5.01 0.24 -20.64
N PHE A 165 5.66 -0.45 -19.69
CA PHE A 165 7.12 -0.55 -19.61
C PHE A 165 7.88 0.73 -20.04
N SER A 166 7.53 1.90 -19.49
CA SER A 166 8.47 3.00 -19.59
C SER A 166 9.52 2.77 -18.53
N ASN A 167 10.74 2.46 -18.96
CA ASN A 167 11.90 2.33 -18.08
C ASN A 167 12.15 3.61 -17.25
N GLU A 168 11.40 4.69 -17.52
CA GLU A 168 11.66 6.05 -17.05
C GLU A 168 10.68 6.58 -16.00
N VAL A 169 9.56 5.91 -15.66
CA VAL A 169 8.51 6.56 -14.83
C VAL A 169 8.00 5.73 -13.65
N VAL A 170 8.87 5.37 -12.69
CA VAL A 170 8.50 5.05 -11.29
C VAL A 170 9.76 5.27 -10.43
N THR A 171 9.64 5.93 -9.27
CA THR A 171 10.73 6.34 -8.35
C THR A 171 11.93 5.38 -8.34
N LEU A 172 13.01 5.79 -9.03
CA LEU A 172 14.20 4.98 -9.34
C LEU A 172 14.93 4.41 -8.12
N TRP A 173 14.77 5.02 -6.95
CA TRP A 173 15.61 4.83 -5.77
C TRP A 173 15.46 3.46 -5.10
N TYR A 174 14.31 2.79 -5.27
CA TYR A 174 13.97 1.56 -4.56
C TYR A 174 14.05 0.29 -5.43
N ARG A 175 14.43 0.43 -6.71
CA ARG A 175 14.54 -0.71 -7.63
C ARG A 175 15.85 -1.47 -7.39
N ALA A 176 15.75 -2.79 -7.35
CA ALA A 176 16.93 -3.66 -7.33
C ALA A 176 17.73 -3.50 -8.65
N PRO A 177 19.06 -3.65 -8.62
CA PRO A 177 19.94 -3.39 -9.77
C PRO A 177 19.64 -4.28 -10.99
N ASP A 178 19.18 -5.51 -10.79
CA ASP A 178 18.72 -6.41 -11.85
C ASP A 178 17.49 -5.88 -12.60
N VAL A 179 16.61 -5.14 -11.91
CA VAL A 179 15.45 -4.46 -12.50
C VAL A 179 15.89 -3.25 -13.32
N LEU A 180 16.86 -2.48 -12.82
CA LEU A 180 17.45 -1.35 -13.55
C LEU A 180 18.19 -1.82 -14.81
N LEU A 181 18.72 -3.04 -14.79
CA LEU A 181 19.42 -3.68 -15.91
C LEU A 181 18.49 -4.47 -16.86
N GLY A 182 17.17 -4.36 -16.71
CA GLY A 182 16.21 -4.91 -17.68
C GLY A 182 15.91 -6.41 -17.55
N SER A 183 16.30 -7.06 -16.44
CA SER A 183 15.90 -8.44 -16.16
C SER A 183 14.38 -8.53 -16.08
N ARG A 184 13.79 -9.56 -16.69
CA ARG A 184 12.35 -9.90 -16.56
C ARG A 184 12.09 -11.02 -15.56
N ASN A 185 13.14 -11.65 -15.05
CA ASN A 185 13.08 -12.74 -14.07
C ASN A 185 13.20 -12.15 -12.66
N TYR A 186 12.11 -11.54 -12.19
CA TYR A 186 12.05 -10.96 -10.85
C TYR A 186 11.77 -12.04 -9.81
N SER A 187 12.49 -12.00 -8.69
CA SER A 187 12.28 -12.89 -7.54
C SER A 187 11.98 -12.08 -6.27
N THR A 188 11.89 -12.77 -5.13
CA THR A 188 11.74 -12.18 -3.79
C THR A 188 12.82 -11.16 -3.44
N SER A 189 13.97 -11.19 -4.13
CA SER A 189 15.11 -10.29 -3.96
C SER A 189 14.77 -8.80 -4.09
N ILE A 190 13.77 -8.43 -4.90
CA ILE A 190 13.40 -7.02 -5.10
C ILE A 190 12.85 -6.38 -3.82
N ASP A 191 11.99 -7.09 -3.10
CA ASP A 191 11.39 -6.59 -1.86
C ASP A 191 12.43 -6.52 -0.74
N MET A 192 13.39 -7.46 -0.73
CA MET A 192 14.51 -7.48 0.21
C MET A 192 15.47 -6.30 -0.01
N TRP A 193 15.70 -5.90 -1.26
CA TRP A 193 16.47 -4.70 -1.58
C TRP A 193 15.82 -3.44 -1.01
N SER A 194 14.51 -3.28 -1.22
CA SER A 194 13.76 -2.13 -0.68
C SER A 194 13.77 -2.10 0.85
N ALA A 195 13.73 -3.27 1.51
CA ALA A 195 13.88 -3.37 2.96
C ALA A 195 15.27 -2.92 3.44
N GLY A 196 16.33 -3.31 2.72
CA GLY A 196 17.70 -2.85 2.99
C GLY A 196 17.84 -1.33 2.82
N TYR A 197 17.19 -0.76 1.80
CA TYR A 197 17.13 0.69 1.62
C TYR A 197 16.41 1.37 2.78
N PHE A 198 15.27 0.86 3.25
CA PHE A 198 14.58 1.41 4.42
C PHE A 198 15.48 1.42 5.67
N GLN A 199 16.21 0.33 5.93
CA GLN A 199 17.13 0.28 7.06
C GLN A 199 18.16 1.40 6.99
N ASN A 200 18.80 1.59 5.83
CA ASN A 200 19.76 2.67 5.64
C ASN A 200 19.10 4.05 5.74
N TYR A 201 17.95 4.24 5.11
CA TYR A 201 17.19 5.49 5.10
C TYR A 201 16.72 5.91 6.50
N GLY A 202 16.36 4.96 7.37
CA GLY A 202 16.04 5.22 8.77
C GLY A 202 17.25 5.71 9.58
N TYR A 203 18.40 5.06 9.34
CA TYR A 203 19.79 5.50 9.55
C TYR A 203 20.04 6.99 9.34
N THR A 204 19.88 7.36 8.08
CA THR A 204 20.63 8.48 7.54
C THR A 204 19.73 9.68 7.28
N LYS A 205 18.54 9.40 6.76
CA LYS A 205 17.83 10.30 5.85
C LYS A 205 18.72 10.93 4.77
#